data_AF-A0A6V7P1B4-F1
#
_entry.id   AF-A0A6V7P1B4-F1
#
_cell.length_a   1.000
_cell.length_b   1.000
_cell.length_c   1.000
_cell.angle_alpha   90.00
_cell.angle_beta   90.00
_cell.angle_gamma   90.00
#
_symmetry.space_group_name_H-M   'P 1'
#
loop_
_entity.id
_entity.type
_entity.pdbx_description
1 polymer ?
#
loop_
_entity_poly.entity_id
_entity_poly.type
_entity_poly.pdbx_seq_one_letter_code
_entity_poly.pdbx_strand_id
1 'polypeptide(L)'
;MLPAPGPPRHPWTTEQSTVHRIASVNLQRSTVYVVDRLREYAHKMVDFIADYYKMIESFPVLSQVEPGYLKELLPDLAPSKPENLEDVFDGETTSLYTSKDNARHHPSAGFLGEMLSAGFNIVGFSWIASPAATELEMIVLDWFAKCLSCLSSSFQQIRIAMLLMPAFAGFRNGFVTLGSSGRVIQGTASEAVLVVLLAARDKFY
;
A
#
# COMPACT_ATOMS: atom_id res chain seq x y z
N MET A 1 48.78 -9.04 -52.32
CA MET A 1 48.81 -8.01 -51.25
C MET A 1 48.01 -8.56 -50.08
N LEU A 2 48.69 -8.94 -48.99
CA LEU A 2 48.03 -9.35 -47.75
C LEU A 2 47.65 -8.09 -46.94
N PRO A 3 46.48 -8.03 -46.29
CA PRO A 3 46.06 -6.87 -45.53
C PRO A 3 46.95 -6.72 -44.28
N ALA A 4 47.27 -5.47 -43.93
CA ALA A 4 48.10 -5.15 -42.78
C ALA A 4 47.43 -5.63 -41.47
N PRO A 5 48.22 -6.11 -40.48
CA PRO A 5 47.68 -6.52 -39.19
C PRO A 5 47.07 -5.31 -38.47
N GLY A 6 45.82 -5.46 -38.02
CA GLY A 6 45.11 -4.43 -37.25
C GLY A 6 45.83 -4.10 -35.93
N PRO A 7 45.58 -2.91 -35.36
CA PRO A 7 46.28 -2.45 -34.17
C PRO A 7 46.05 -3.41 -32.99
N PRO A 8 47.08 -3.62 -32.13
CA PRO A 8 46.96 -4.53 -30.99
C PRO A 8 45.88 -4.02 -30.04
N ARG A 9 44.90 -4.88 -29.71
CA ARG A 9 43.87 -4.55 -28.73
C ARG A 9 44.54 -4.32 -27.37
N HIS A 10 44.41 -3.12 -26.81
CA HIS A 10 44.97 -2.81 -25.50
C HIS A 10 44.31 -3.71 -24.41
N PRO A 11 45.09 -4.34 -23.51
CA PRO A 11 44.60 -5.29 -22.50
C PRO A 11 43.40 -4.79 -21.69
N TRP A 12 43.42 -3.49 -21.36
CA TRP A 12 42.41 -2.80 -20.57
C TRP A 12 40.99 -2.80 -21.16
N THR A 13 40.85 -2.89 -22.49
CA THR A 13 39.53 -2.90 -23.15
C THR A 13 38.80 -4.23 -23.00
N THR A 14 39.55 -5.33 -22.90
CA THR A 14 38.96 -6.67 -22.73
C THR A 14 38.56 -6.91 -21.27
N GLU A 15 39.35 -6.38 -20.33
CA GLU A 15 39.08 -6.42 -18.90
C GLU A 15 37.84 -5.62 -18.52
N GLN A 16 37.68 -4.38 -19.01
CA GLN A 16 36.47 -3.57 -18.81
C GLN A 16 35.20 -4.25 -19.37
N SER A 17 35.30 -4.92 -20.52
CA SER A 17 34.16 -5.66 -21.11
C SER A 17 33.75 -6.90 -20.30
N THR A 18 34.72 -7.50 -19.61
CA THR A 18 34.51 -8.68 -18.75
C THR A 18 33.91 -8.26 -17.42
N VAL A 19 34.42 -7.19 -16.81
CA VAL A 19 33.89 -6.61 -15.57
C VAL A 19 32.44 -6.14 -15.75
N HIS A 20 32.13 -5.45 -16.86
CA HIS A 20 30.76 -5.04 -17.16
C HIS A 20 29.81 -6.22 -17.34
N ARG A 21 30.28 -7.32 -17.98
CA ARG A 21 29.49 -8.55 -18.11
C ARG A 21 29.25 -9.23 -16.76
N ILE A 22 30.27 -9.33 -15.91
CA ILE A 22 30.14 -9.91 -14.56
C ILE A 22 29.18 -9.07 -13.72
N ALA A 23 29.27 -7.74 -13.78
CA ALA A 23 28.35 -6.84 -13.09
C ALA A 23 26.89 -7.04 -13.56
N SER A 24 26.66 -7.14 -14.87
CA SER A 24 25.32 -7.39 -15.41
C SER A 24 24.76 -8.76 -15.01
N VAL A 25 25.58 -9.81 -15.01
CA VAL A 25 25.18 -11.17 -14.61
C VAL A 25 24.89 -11.24 -13.11
N ASN A 26 25.72 -10.59 -12.28
CA ASN A 26 25.49 -10.53 -10.83
C ASN A 26 24.24 -9.72 -10.48
N LEU A 27 23.97 -8.62 -11.18
CA LEU A 27 22.75 -7.84 -11.01
C LEU A 27 21.53 -8.67 -11.39
N GLN A 28 21.56 -9.34 -12.55
CA GLN A 28 20.46 -10.19 -13.01
C GLN A 28 20.22 -11.38 -12.07
N ARG A 29 21.29 -12.00 -11.55
CA ARG A 29 21.21 -13.10 -10.57
C ARG A 29 20.68 -12.63 -9.21
N SER A 30 21.04 -11.43 -8.78
CA SER A 30 20.51 -10.79 -7.58
C SER A 30 19.02 -10.47 -7.73
N THR A 31 18.59 -9.93 -8.88
CA THR A 31 17.18 -9.65 -9.16
C THR A 31 16.33 -10.92 -9.18
N VAL A 32 16.80 -12.00 -9.84
CA VAL A 32 16.09 -13.29 -9.86
C VAL A 32 15.94 -13.84 -8.44
N TYR A 33 17.02 -13.80 -7.64
CA TYR A 33 16.97 -14.23 -6.25
C TYR A 33 15.95 -13.43 -5.41
N VAL A 34 15.88 -12.11 -5.60
CA VAL A 34 14.91 -11.25 -4.90
C VAL A 34 13.47 -11.59 -5.29
N VAL A 35 13.19 -11.83 -6.58
CA VAL A 35 11.84 -12.16 -7.07
C VAL A 35 11.38 -13.51 -6.55
N ASP A 36 12.25 -14.52 -6.54
CA ASP A 36 11.89 -15.85 -6.06
C ASP A 36 11.69 -15.86 -4.54
N ARG A 37 12.51 -15.13 -3.79
CA ARG A 37 12.32 -14.92 -2.34
C ARG A 37 11.02 -14.19 -2.03
N LEU A 38 10.70 -13.12 -2.78
CA LEU A 38 9.44 -12.41 -2.62
C LEU A 38 8.25 -13.36 -2.83
N ARG A 39 8.29 -14.17 -3.90
CA ARG A 39 7.23 -15.15 -4.18
C ARG A 39 7.08 -16.16 -3.06
N GLU A 40 8.19 -16.74 -2.59
CA GLU A 40 8.19 -17.71 -1.50
C GLU A 40 7.57 -17.13 -0.22
N TYR A 41 8.05 -15.96 0.21
CA TYR A 41 7.58 -15.33 1.45
C TYR A 41 6.15 -14.79 1.35
N ALA A 42 5.74 -14.26 0.19
CA ALA A 42 4.38 -13.81 -0.04
C ALA A 42 3.38 -14.98 0.03
N HIS A 43 3.72 -16.15 -0.53
CA HIS A 43 2.86 -17.33 -0.41
C HIS A 43 2.73 -17.80 1.04
N LYS A 44 3.85 -17.91 1.77
CA LYS A 44 3.83 -18.24 3.21
C LYS A 44 2.94 -17.28 4.01
N MET A 45 3.03 -15.98 3.73
CA MET A 45 2.21 -14.97 4.40
C MET A 45 0.72 -15.09 4.06
N VAL A 46 0.37 -15.33 2.80
CA VAL A 46 -1.03 -15.53 2.39
C VAL A 46 -1.63 -16.78 3.04
N ASP A 47 -0.87 -17.88 3.10
CA ASP A 47 -1.29 -19.12 3.76
C ASP A 47 -1.49 -18.87 5.26
N PHE A 48 -0.56 -18.16 5.92
CA PHE A 48 -0.68 -17.77 7.33
C PHE A 48 -1.94 -16.94 7.61
N ILE A 49 -2.21 -15.91 6.80
CA ILE A 49 -3.42 -15.08 6.94
C ILE A 49 -4.69 -15.91 6.71
N ALA A 50 -4.68 -16.80 5.71
CA ALA A 50 -5.82 -17.68 5.43
C ALA A 50 -6.11 -18.63 6.60
N ASP A 51 -5.06 -19.20 7.20
CA ASP A 51 -5.18 -20.06 8.38
C ASP A 51 -5.62 -19.28 9.62
N TYR A 52 -5.15 -18.04 9.79
CA TYR A 52 -5.66 -17.14 10.83
C TYR A 52 -7.17 -16.91 10.69
N TYR A 53 -7.68 -16.61 9.49
CA TYR A 53 -9.13 -16.43 9.26
C TYR A 53 -9.93 -17.73 9.51
N LYS A 54 -9.35 -18.92 9.32
CA LYS A 54 -10.02 -20.18 9.69
C LYS A 54 -10.10 -20.35 11.21
N MET A 55 -9.08 -19.91 11.94
CA MET A 55 -8.98 -20.08 13.38
C MET A 55 -9.60 -18.92 14.17
N ILE A 56 -9.90 -17.79 13.52
CA ILE A 56 -10.34 -16.55 14.19
C ILE A 56 -11.55 -16.75 15.10
N GLU A 57 -12.47 -17.65 14.73
CA GLU A 57 -13.66 -17.96 15.53
C GLU A 57 -13.35 -18.68 16.85
N SER A 58 -12.17 -19.30 16.97
CA SER A 58 -11.76 -20.01 18.18
C SER A 58 -11.16 -19.09 19.26
N PHE A 59 -10.72 -17.89 18.90
CA PHE A 59 -10.11 -16.94 19.84
C PHE A 59 -11.14 -16.17 20.68
N PRO A 60 -10.80 -15.69 21.89
CA PRO A 60 -11.67 -14.81 22.66
C PRO A 60 -11.88 -13.46 21.96
N VAL A 61 -13.07 -12.86 22.12
CA VAL A 61 -13.39 -11.56 21.51
C VAL A 61 -12.50 -10.45 22.05
N LEU A 62 -12.25 -10.45 23.35
CA LEU A 62 -11.36 -9.49 23.98
C LEU A 62 -10.00 -10.14 24.22
N SER A 63 -8.93 -9.37 24.00
CA SER A 63 -7.60 -9.80 24.41
C SER A 63 -7.56 -10.08 25.92
N GLN A 64 -6.85 -11.13 26.32
CA GLN A 64 -6.75 -11.59 27.71
C GLN A 64 -5.39 -11.23 28.35
N VAL A 65 -4.65 -10.33 27.72
CA VAL A 65 -3.29 -9.96 28.13
C VAL A 65 -3.30 -8.65 28.93
N GLU A 66 -2.36 -8.55 29.87
CA GLU A 66 -2.18 -7.34 30.66
C GLU A 66 -1.31 -6.31 29.91
N PRO A 67 -1.52 -5.00 30.15
CA PRO A 67 -0.66 -3.96 29.58
C PRO A 67 0.81 -4.21 29.89
N GLY A 68 1.65 -4.25 28.86
CA GLY A 68 3.10 -4.47 28.98
C GLY A 68 3.59 -5.89 28.72
N TYR A 69 2.69 -6.89 28.59
CA TYR A 69 3.08 -8.30 28.38
C TYR A 69 4.07 -8.50 27.22
N LEU A 70 3.89 -7.76 26.12
CA LEU A 70 4.71 -7.92 24.91
C LEU A 70 6.17 -7.54 25.14
N LYS A 71 6.45 -6.62 26.08
CA LYS A 71 7.82 -6.23 26.42
C LYS A 71 8.57 -7.34 27.15
N GLU A 72 7.85 -8.16 27.92
CA GLU A 72 8.45 -9.30 28.62
C GLU A 72 8.78 -10.46 27.66
N LEU A 73 8.09 -10.52 26.52
CA LEU A 73 8.26 -11.55 25.52
C LEU A 73 9.36 -11.23 24.49
N LEU A 74 9.55 -9.96 24.17
CA LEU A 74 10.51 -9.51 23.16
C LEU A 74 11.87 -9.17 23.80
N PRO A 75 12.99 -9.32 23.05
CA PRO A 75 14.29 -8.89 23.53
C PRO A 75 14.35 -7.37 23.73
N ASP A 76 15.10 -6.93 24.75
CA ASP A 76 15.26 -5.50 25.08
C ASP A 76 15.94 -4.67 23.96
N LEU A 77 16.63 -5.33 23.04
CA LEU A 77 17.36 -4.69 21.95
C LEU A 77 17.02 -5.35 20.62
N ALA A 78 16.95 -4.53 19.56
CA ALA A 78 16.78 -5.02 18.20
C ALA A 78 17.95 -5.95 17.81
N PRO A 79 17.69 -7.05 17.09
CA PRO A 79 18.73 -7.98 16.65
C PRO A 79 19.82 -7.26 15.83
N SER A 80 21.08 -7.51 16.17
CA SER A 80 22.22 -6.94 15.43
C SER A 80 22.51 -7.65 14.10
N LYS A 81 21.91 -8.82 13.89
CA LYS A 81 22.04 -9.64 12.68
C LYS A 81 20.66 -9.91 12.10
N PRO A 82 20.55 -10.10 10.77
CA PRO A 82 19.30 -10.54 10.16
C PRO A 82 18.87 -11.89 10.71
N GLU A 83 17.60 -12.01 11.07
CA GLU A 83 16.95 -13.26 11.47
C GLU A 83 16.20 -13.85 10.27
N ASN A 84 15.98 -15.17 10.27
CA ASN A 84 15.18 -15.77 9.20
C ASN A 84 13.71 -15.43 9.41
N LEU A 85 12.97 -15.27 8.31
CA LEU A 85 11.55 -14.97 8.38
C LEU A 85 10.77 -16.14 9.00
N GLU A 86 11.24 -17.37 8.82
CA GLU A 86 10.69 -18.57 9.46
C GLU A 86 10.73 -18.46 10.99
N ASP A 87 11.85 -17.97 11.55
CA ASP A 87 11.98 -17.79 13.00
C ASP A 87 11.00 -16.72 13.52
N VAL A 88 10.65 -15.73 12.70
CA VAL A 88 9.64 -14.71 13.01
C VAL A 88 8.21 -15.28 12.97
N PHE A 89 7.92 -16.19 12.03
CA PHE A 89 6.61 -16.86 11.99
C PHE A 89 6.44 -17.85 13.14
N ASP A 90 7.50 -18.59 13.48
CA ASP A 90 7.50 -19.60 14.55
C ASP A 90 7.59 -18.97 15.95
N GLY A 91 8.23 -17.81 16.07
CA GLY A 91 8.37 -17.07 17.32
C GLY A 91 7.05 -16.46 17.76
N GLU A 92 6.36 -17.11 18.71
CA GLU A 92 5.16 -16.65 19.44
C GLU A 92 4.21 -15.69 18.68
N THR A 93 4.00 -15.86 17.37
CA THR A 93 2.93 -15.16 16.63
C THR A 93 1.56 -15.47 17.23
N THR A 94 1.48 -16.59 17.97
CA THR A 94 0.38 -16.98 18.85
C THR A 94 0.03 -15.95 19.94
N SER A 95 1.01 -15.22 20.47
CA SER A 95 0.78 -14.20 21.51
C SER A 95 0.35 -12.84 20.94
N LEU A 96 0.44 -12.66 19.62
CA LEU A 96 0.00 -11.46 18.89
C LEU A 96 -1.44 -11.56 18.38
N TYR A 97 -2.09 -12.72 18.48
CA TYR A 97 -3.51 -12.88 18.13
C TYR A 97 -4.40 -12.20 19.17
N THR A 98 -4.51 -10.89 19.10
CA THR A 98 -5.36 -10.13 20.00
C THR A 98 -6.74 -9.95 19.38
N SER A 99 -7.75 -10.43 20.11
CA SER A 99 -9.19 -10.11 20.00
C SER A 99 -9.90 -10.43 18.68
N LYS A 100 -11.08 -11.07 18.78
CA LYS A 100 -12.08 -10.97 17.71
C LYS A 100 -12.57 -9.51 17.67
N ASP A 101 -12.19 -8.76 16.65
CA ASP A 101 -13.16 -7.82 16.11
C ASP A 101 -14.29 -8.64 15.48
N ASN A 102 -15.55 -8.20 15.62
CA ASN A 102 -16.74 -8.87 15.08
C ASN A 102 -16.65 -8.98 13.55
N ALA A 103 -15.88 -9.95 13.06
CA ALA A 103 -15.39 -9.97 11.70
C ALA A 103 -15.99 -11.15 10.94
N ARG A 104 -17.22 -10.94 10.46
CA ARG A 104 -17.71 -11.59 9.24
C ARG A 104 -17.00 -11.03 8.00
N HIS A 105 -15.71 -10.72 8.11
CA HIS A 105 -14.89 -10.10 7.09
C HIS A 105 -14.16 -11.20 6.34
N HIS A 106 -14.71 -11.57 5.19
CA HIS A 106 -13.97 -12.33 4.19
C HIS A 106 -12.85 -11.43 3.64
N PRO A 107 -11.67 -11.98 3.26
CA PRO A 107 -10.63 -11.21 2.60
C PRO A 107 -11.25 -10.51 1.39
N SER A 108 -11.38 -9.19 1.50
CA SER A 108 -12.12 -8.38 0.53
C SER A 108 -11.17 -7.92 -0.57
N ALA A 109 -11.74 -7.43 -1.67
CA ALA A 109 -10.98 -6.77 -2.72
C ALA A 109 -10.06 -5.64 -2.18
N GLY A 110 -10.36 -5.08 -1.01
CA GLY A 110 -9.53 -4.09 -0.33
C GLY A 110 -8.17 -4.65 0.12
N PHE A 111 -8.11 -5.87 0.66
CA PHE A 111 -6.85 -6.49 1.08
C PHE A 111 -5.92 -6.73 -0.12
N LEU A 112 -6.45 -7.28 -1.21
CA LEU A 112 -5.67 -7.49 -2.44
C LEU A 112 -5.24 -6.17 -3.08
N GLY A 113 -6.08 -5.13 -2.99
CA GLY A 113 -5.74 -3.78 -3.42
C GLY A 113 -4.56 -3.21 -2.63
N GLU A 114 -4.55 -3.37 -1.30
CA GLU A 114 -3.45 -2.92 -0.45
C GLU A 114 -2.16 -3.69 -0.75
N MET A 115 -2.24 -5.02 -0.92
CA MET A 115 -1.09 -5.84 -1.31
C MET A 115 -0.48 -5.38 -2.65
N LEU A 116 -1.32 -5.04 -3.63
CA LEU A 116 -0.87 -4.49 -4.91
C LEU A 116 -0.25 -3.11 -4.75
N SER A 117 -0.87 -2.23 -3.96
CA SER A 117 -0.38 -0.88 -3.66
C SER A 117 1.01 -0.91 -3.02
N ALA A 118 1.17 -1.70 -1.96
CA ALA A 118 2.44 -1.89 -1.27
C ALA A 118 3.50 -2.54 -2.17
N GLY A 119 3.11 -3.48 -3.04
CA GLY A 119 4.00 -4.13 -4.00
C GLY A 119 4.54 -3.18 -5.08
N PHE A 120 3.72 -2.25 -5.56
CA PHE A 120 4.17 -1.22 -6.50
C PHE A 120 4.92 -0.08 -5.81
N ASN A 121 4.64 0.18 -4.54
CA ASN A 121 5.30 1.19 -3.70
C ASN A 121 5.44 2.56 -4.40
N ILE A 122 4.37 2.98 -5.07
CA ILE A 122 4.33 4.21 -5.85
C ILE A 122 4.12 5.41 -4.92
N VAL A 123 4.92 6.46 -5.10
CA VAL A 123 4.74 7.74 -4.41
C VAL A 123 4.08 8.76 -5.34
N GLY A 124 2.75 8.85 -5.30
CA GLY A 124 1.92 9.68 -6.18
C GLY A 124 1.81 11.15 -5.78
N PHE A 125 2.89 11.83 -5.38
CA PHE A 125 2.84 13.23 -4.91
C PHE A 125 2.46 14.24 -6.01
N SER A 126 2.51 13.83 -7.28
CA SER A 126 2.10 14.62 -8.43
C SER A 126 1.63 13.71 -9.56
N TRP A 127 0.82 14.25 -10.48
CA TRP A 127 0.33 13.47 -11.62
C TRP A 127 1.49 12.92 -12.47
N ILE A 128 2.57 13.68 -12.69
CA ILE A 128 3.73 13.21 -13.46
C ILE A 128 4.47 12.05 -12.76
N ALA A 129 4.40 11.97 -11.42
CA ALA A 129 5.02 10.88 -10.66
C ALA A 129 4.25 9.57 -10.79
N SER A 130 2.92 9.62 -10.92
CA SER A 130 2.10 8.44 -11.26
C SER A 130 0.74 8.82 -11.84
N PRO A 131 0.63 8.94 -13.17
CA PRO A 131 -0.62 9.34 -13.83
C PRO A 131 -1.76 8.39 -13.51
N ALA A 132 -1.48 7.08 -13.57
CA ALA A 132 -2.48 6.04 -13.33
C ALA A 132 -3.01 6.07 -11.89
N ALA A 133 -2.16 6.31 -10.88
CA ALA A 133 -2.61 6.40 -9.50
C ALA A 133 -3.51 7.64 -9.29
N THR A 134 -3.08 8.80 -9.78
CA THR A 134 -3.86 10.05 -9.65
C THR A 134 -5.19 9.98 -10.40
N GLU A 135 -5.23 9.43 -11.61
CA GLU A 135 -6.48 9.29 -12.37
C GLU A 135 -7.42 8.26 -11.76
N LEU A 136 -6.88 7.12 -11.28
CA LEU A 136 -7.68 6.09 -10.63
C LEU A 136 -8.34 6.61 -9.35
N GLU A 137 -7.62 7.40 -8.55
CA GLU A 137 -8.17 8.06 -7.35
C GLU A 137 -9.40 8.91 -7.71
N MET A 138 -9.28 9.72 -8.76
CA MET A 138 -10.38 10.59 -9.21
C MET A 138 -11.59 9.78 -9.70
N ILE A 139 -11.36 8.71 -10.47
CA ILE A 139 -12.41 7.84 -10.99
C ILE A 139 -13.14 7.12 -9.85
N VAL A 140 -12.40 6.55 -8.89
CA VAL A 140 -12.97 5.83 -7.74
C VAL A 140 -13.78 6.78 -6.85
N LEU A 141 -13.29 8.00 -6.60
CA LEU A 141 -14.04 9.01 -5.86
C LEU A 141 -15.29 9.49 -6.62
N ASP A 142 -15.28 9.45 -7.96
CA ASP A 142 -16.47 9.73 -8.78
C ASP A 142 -17.50 8.59 -8.72
N TRP A 143 -17.06 7.34 -8.74
CA TRP A 143 -17.95 6.19 -8.54
C TRP A 143 -18.56 6.19 -7.14
N PHE A 144 -17.73 6.39 -6.12
CA PHE A 144 -18.19 6.47 -4.73
C PHE A 144 -19.23 7.58 -4.55
N ALA A 145 -19.02 8.71 -5.23
CA ALA A 145 -19.96 9.80 -5.23
C ALA A 145 -21.33 9.47 -5.84
N LYS A 146 -21.31 8.84 -7.01
CA LYS A 146 -22.53 8.38 -7.67
C LYS A 146 -23.29 7.37 -6.80
N CYS A 147 -22.57 6.47 -6.12
CA CYS A 147 -23.15 5.52 -5.17
C CYS A 147 -23.86 6.22 -3.99
N LEU A 148 -23.21 7.20 -3.35
CA LEU A 148 -23.82 7.97 -2.25
C LEU A 148 -25.06 8.75 -2.71
N SER A 149 -25.05 9.25 -3.94
CA SER A 149 -26.20 9.96 -4.53
C SER A 149 -27.41 9.06 -4.80
N CYS A 150 -27.19 7.75 -4.91
CA CYS A 150 -28.18 6.71 -5.23
C CYS A 150 -28.83 6.09 -3.98
N LEU A 151 -28.33 6.34 -2.77
CA LEU A 151 -28.90 5.78 -1.54
C LEU A 151 -30.35 6.26 -1.29
N SER A 152 -31.26 5.32 -1.05
CA SER A 152 -32.73 5.50 -0.95
C SER A 152 -33.21 6.18 0.36
N SER A 153 -34.50 6.48 0.40
CA SER A 153 -35.30 7.38 1.25
C SER A 153 -34.99 7.46 2.76
N SER A 154 -34.34 6.46 3.37
CA SER A 154 -33.96 6.49 4.79
C SER A 154 -32.79 7.44 5.11
N PHE A 155 -32.02 7.85 4.10
CA PHE A 155 -30.90 8.80 4.22
C PHE A 155 -31.26 10.22 3.71
N GLN A 156 -32.55 10.54 3.57
CA GLN A 156 -32.99 11.83 3.03
C GLN A 156 -32.41 13.05 3.78
N GLN A 157 -32.17 12.96 5.08
CA GLN A 157 -31.58 14.05 5.87
C GLN A 157 -30.12 14.32 5.48
N ILE A 158 -29.31 13.28 5.30
CA ILE A 158 -27.92 13.39 4.83
C ILE A 158 -27.89 13.84 3.37
N ARG A 159 -28.83 13.35 2.55
CA ARG A 159 -28.97 13.77 1.15
C ARG A 159 -29.35 15.24 1.01
N ILE A 160 -30.28 15.75 1.83
CA ILE A 160 -30.68 17.17 1.85
C ILE A 160 -29.56 18.04 2.40
N ALA A 161 -28.88 17.63 3.47
CA ALA A 161 -27.73 18.35 4.01
C ALA A 161 -26.58 18.46 3.00
N MET A 162 -26.26 17.39 2.26
CA MET A 162 -25.28 17.43 1.17
C MET A 162 -25.76 18.27 -0.02
N LEU A 163 -27.01 18.13 -0.46
CA LEU A 163 -27.55 18.88 -1.60
C LEU A 163 -27.67 20.40 -1.34
N LEU A 164 -27.78 20.81 -0.08
CA LEU A 164 -27.79 22.23 0.31
C LEU A 164 -26.38 22.84 0.38
N MET A 165 -25.32 22.03 0.31
CA MET A 165 -23.95 22.53 0.25
C MET A 165 -23.57 22.85 -1.21
N PRO A 166 -23.20 24.11 -1.54
CA PRO A 166 -22.77 24.48 -2.89
C PRO A 166 -21.59 23.63 -3.41
N ALA A 167 -20.73 23.14 -2.50
CA ALA A 167 -19.59 22.28 -2.82
C ALA A 167 -20.01 20.89 -3.37
N PHE A 168 -21.21 20.43 -3.05
CA PHE A 168 -21.72 19.11 -3.47
C PHE A 168 -22.55 19.18 -4.75
N ALA A 169 -22.93 20.35 -5.24
CA ALA A 169 -23.60 20.49 -6.53
C ALA A 169 -22.68 20.01 -7.69
N GLY A 170 -21.36 20.18 -7.54
CA GLY A 170 -20.34 19.62 -8.44
C GLY A 170 -20.21 18.09 -8.36
N PHE A 171 -20.92 17.44 -7.44
CA PHE A 171 -20.88 15.99 -7.24
C PHE A 171 -21.67 15.21 -8.28
N ARG A 172 -22.70 15.85 -8.85
CA ARG A 172 -23.71 15.21 -9.70
C ARG A 172 -23.33 15.16 -11.18
N ASN A 173 -22.47 16.08 -11.61
CA ASN A 173 -21.97 16.17 -12.98
C ASN A 173 -20.58 15.55 -13.03
N GLY A 174 -20.50 14.21 -13.08
CA GLY A 174 -19.23 13.50 -13.12
C GLY A 174 -18.24 14.12 -14.10
N PHE A 175 -16.99 14.32 -13.67
CA PHE A 175 -15.76 14.82 -14.33
C PHE A 175 -15.79 15.81 -15.53
N VAL A 176 -16.93 16.26 -16.07
CA VAL A 176 -16.99 17.09 -17.29
C VAL A 176 -17.24 18.56 -16.96
N THR A 177 -16.72 19.05 -15.84
CA THR A 177 -16.51 20.49 -15.67
C THR A 177 -15.22 20.75 -14.92
N LEU A 178 -14.13 21.01 -15.67
CA LEU A 178 -13.00 21.80 -15.19
C LEU A 178 -13.57 23.09 -14.60
N GLY A 179 -13.59 23.27 -13.27
CA GLY A 179 -14.08 24.54 -12.76
C GLY A 179 -13.99 24.81 -11.27
N SER A 180 -14.41 23.92 -10.36
CA SER A 180 -14.54 24.36 -8.96
C SER A 180 -14.53 23.31 -7.84
N SER A 181 -14.49 22.00 -8.09
CA SER A 181 -14.48 21.01 -7.01
C SER A 181 -13.42 19.93 -7.23
N GLY A 182 -12.50 19.79 -6.27
CA GLY A 182 -11.55 18.68 -6.18
C GLY A 182 -11.97 17.66 -5.12
N ARG A 183 -11.35 16.47 -5.15
CA ARG A 183 -11.54 15.40 -4.16
C ARG A 183 -10.20 14.71 -3.93
N VAL A 184 -10.01 14.14 -2.75
CA VAL A 184 -8.77 13.46 -2.35
C VAL A 184 -9.08 12.34 -1.35
N ILE A 185 -8.34 11.24 -1.42
CA ILE A 185 -8.33 10.17 -0.40
C ILE A 185 -7.30 10.54 0.67
N GLN A 186 -7.71 10.54 1.94
CA GLN A 186 -6.83 10.84 3.08
C GLN A 186 -6.76 9.67 4.05
N GLY A 187 -5.70 9.64 4.85
CA GLY A 187 -5.45 8.55 5.79
C GLY A 187 -6.46 8.53 6.95
N THR A 188 -6.93 9.70 7.39
CA THR A 188 -7.86 9.81 8.52
C THR A 188 -8.87 10.95 8.37
N ALA A 189 -9.98 10.85 9.11
CA ALA A 189 -10.96 11.93 9.20
C ALA A 189 -10.39 13.19 9.89
N SER A 190 -9.49 13.03 10.86
CA SER A 190 -8.84 14.15 11.54
C SER A 190 -7.98 14.98 10.60
N GLU A 191 -7.26 14.32 9.68
CA GLU A 191 -6.49 14.98 8.62
C GLU A 191 -7.40 15.79 7.70
N ALA A 192 -8.54 15.22 7.30
CA ALA A 192 -9.53 15.92 6.47
C ALA A 192 -10.10 17.15 7.14
N VAL A 193 -10.49 17.05 8.42
CA VAL A 193 -10.99 18.19 9.19
C VAL A 193 -9.90 19.26 9.33
N LEU A 194 -8.65 18.87 9.60
CA LEU A 194 -7.53 19.80 9.72
C LEU A 194 -7.30 20.59 8.43
N VAL A 195 -7.27 19.93 7.26
CA VAL A 195 -7.07 20.59 5.96
C VAL A 195 -8.20 21.57 5.67
N VAL A 196 -9.46 21.19 5.93
CA VAL A 196 -10.62 22.07 5.74
C VAL A 196 -10.56 23.29 6.67
N LEU A 197 -10.18 23.09 7.94
CA LEU A 197 -10.05 24.19 8.90
C LEU A 197 -8.93 25.16 8.52
N LEU A 198 -7.78 24.65 8.04
CA LEU A 198 -6.68 25.49 7.56
C LEU A 198 -7.09 26.32 6.34
N ALA A 199 -7.75 25.69 5.35
CA ALA A 199 -8.24 26.40 4.18
C ALA A 199 -9.30 27.46 4.52
N ALA A 200 -10.17 27.18 5.50
CA ALA A 200 -11.14 28.16 5.99
C ALA A 200 -10.44 29.32 6.72
N ARG A 201 -9.46 29.02 7.59
CA ARG A 201 -8.69 30.04 8.33
C ARG A 201 -8.03 31.02 7.36
N ASP A 202 -7.31 30.53 6.36
CA ASP A 202 -6.56 31.37 5.41
C ASP A 202 -7.47 32.18 4.47
N LYS A 203 -8.78 31.87 4.43
CA LYS A 203 -9.77 32.66 3.70
C LYS A 203 -10.34 33.82 4.53
N PHE A 204 -10.37 33.69 5.85
CA PHE A 204 -10.98 34.65 6.77
C PHE A 204 -9.96 35.50 7.56
N TYR A 205 -8.67 35.14 7.50
CA TYR A 205 -7.53 35.87 8.05
C TYR A 205 -6.50 36.12 6.97
#